data_AF-A0A699HW28-F1
#
_entry.id   AF-A0A699HW28-F1
#
_cell.length_a   1.000
_cell.length_b   1.000
_cell.length_c   1.000
_cell.angle_alpha   90.00
_cell.angle_beta   90.00
_cell.angle_gamma   90.00
#
_symmetry.space_group_name_H-M   'P 1'
#
loop_
_entity.id
_entity.type
_entity.pdbx_description
1 polymer ?
#
loop_
_entity_poly.entity_id
_entity_poly.type
_entity_poly.pdbx_seq_one_letter_code
_entity_poly.pdbx_strand_id
1 'polypeptide(L)'
;MDADEDVTLKDGAAVAKKMKEEDNKALKRASESQAEKAAKKQKLDEEVEELKKHLQIVPNNKDDVYTEATPLARKVPIVDYEIYIENNKPYYKIIRANRSP
;
A
#
# COMPACT_ATOMS: atom_id res chain seq x y z
N MET A 1 -46.57 36.08 37.32
CA MET A 1 -45.74 36.11 36.11
C MET A 1 -44.54 36.95 36.51
N ASP A 2 -43.37 36.43 36.85
CA ASP A 2 -42.78 35.12 36.57
C ASP A 2 -41.68 34.91 37.62
N ALA A 3 -41.55 33.68 38.12
CA ALA A 3 -40.38 33.26 38.88
C ALA A 3 -39.54 32.43 37.92
N ASP A 4 -38.37 32.97 37.59
CA ASP A 4 -37.40 32.39 36.67
C ASP A 4 -37.03 30.94 37.00
N GLU A 5 -36.81 30.21 35.92
CA GLU A 5 -36.26 28.87 35.75
C GLU A 5 -35.38 28.34 36.90
N ASP A 6 -35.91 27.45 37.74
CA ASP A 6 -35.12 26.56 38.60
C ASP A 6 -35.44 25.09 38.30
N VAL A 7 -35.03 24.58 37.13
CA VAL A 7 -34.79 23.14 36.91
C VAL A 7 -33.83 22.97 35.72
N THR A 8 -32.51 23.01 35.92
CA THR A 8 -31.57 22.42 34.94
C THR A 8 -30.34 21.73 35.54
N LEU A 9 -30.12 21.80 36.86
CA LEU A 9 -28.90 21.26 37.48
C LEU A 9 -28.91 19.73 37.71
N LYS A 10 -30.04 19.04 37.49
CA LYS A 10 -30.14 17.58 37.67
C LYS A 10 -29.73 16.78 36.42
N ASP A 11 -29.80 17.39 35.25
CA ASP A 11 -29.59 16.69 33.96
C ASP A 11 -28.12 16.68 33.53
N GLY A 12 -27.31 17.64 33.98
CA GLY A 12 -25.87 17.69 33.64
C GLY A 12 -25.07 16.48 34.14
N ALA A 13 -25.35 16.00 35.35
CA ALA A 13 -24.67 14.83 35.92
C ALA A 13 -25.10 13.51 35.25
N ALA A 14 -26.37 13.41 34.83
CA ALA A 14 -26.89 12.26 34.11
C ALA A 14 -26.31 12.19 32.68
N VAL A 15 -26.19 13.32 32.01
CA VAL A 15 -25.57 13.44 30.67
C VAL A 15 -24.08 13.12 30.72
N ALA A 16 -23.34 13.66 31.70
CA ALA A 16 -21.91 13.38 31.86
C ALA A 16 -21.62 11.89 32.14
N LYS A 17 -22.48 11.22 32.93
CA LYS A 17 -22.35 9.79 33.20
C LYS A 17 -22.59 8.95 31.93
N LYS A 18 -23.58 9.33 31.12
CA LYS A 18 -23.95 8.63 29.89
C LYS A 18 -22.89 8.77 28.80
N MET A 19 -22.31 9.97 28.65
CA MET A 19 -21.16 10.20 27.75
C MET A 19 -19.96 9.33 28.12
N LYS A 20 -19.63 9.25 29.42
CA LYS A 20 -18.48 8.46 29.92
C LYS A 20 -18.65 6.94 29.70
N GLU A 21 -19.89 6.45 29.78
CA GLU A 21 -20.23 5.05 29.48
C GLU A 21 -20.15 4.76 27.98
N GLU A 22 -20.64 5.68 27.14
CA GLU A 22 -20.59 5.57 25.69
C GLU A 22 -19.14 5.60 25.16
N ASP A 23 -18.30 6.50 25.68
CA ASP A 23 -16.87 6.56 25.37
C ASP A 23 -16.13 5.25 25.72
N ASN A 24 -16.41 4.67 26.89
CA ASN A 24 -15.79 3.40 27.29
C ASN A 24 -16.21 2.25 26.35
N LYS A 25 -17.47 2.25 25.92
CA LYS A 25 -17.99 1.27 24.95
C LYS A 25 -17.39 1.47 23.56
N ALA A 26 -17.13 2.71 23.14
CA ALA A 26 -16.45 3.02 21.88
C ALA A 26 -14.97 2.58 21.94
N LEU A 27 -14.28 2.87 23.04
CA LEU A 27 -12.90 2.47 23.28
C LEU A 27 -12.72 0.95 23.22
N LYS A 28 -13.61 0.19 23.87
CA LYS A 28 -13.58 -1.29 23.83
C LYS A 28 -13.66 -1.83 22.40
N ARG A 29 -14.64 -1.36 21.61
CA ARG A 29 -14.79 -1.77 20.20
C ARG A 29 -13.60 -1.37 19.34
N ALA A 30 -13.01 -0.19 19.59
CA ALA A 30 -11.82 0.26 18.87
C ALA A 30 -10.62 -0.66 19.16
N SER A 31 -10.42 -1.03 20.44
CA SER A 31 -9.34 -1.93 20.84
C SER A 31 -9.49 -3.35 20.26
N GLU A 32 -10.71 -3.88 20.24
CA GLU A 32 -11.03 -5.17 19.62
C GLU A 32 -10.76 -5.13 18.11
N SER A 33 -11.22 -4.07 17.42
CA SER A 33 -10.95 -3.91 15.97
C SER A 33 -9.47 -3.74 15.67
N GLN A 34 -8.71 -3.05 16.52
CA GLN A 34 -7.28 -2.89 16.36
C GLN A 34 -6.53 -4.22 16.55
N ALA A 35 -6.92 -5.03 17.54
CA ALA A 35 -6.36 -6.36 17.75
C ALA A 35 -6.61 -7.28 16.55
N GLU A 36 -7.83 -7.26 15.98
CA GLU A 36 -8.15 -8.04 14.78
C GLU A 36 -7.33 -7.58 13.56
N LYS A 37 -7.16 -6.26 13.38
CA LYS A 37 -6.31 -5.70 12.32
C LYS A 37 -4.84 -6.07 12.50
N ALA A 38 -4.34 -6.06 13.74
CA ALA A 38 -2.97 -6.47 14.04
C ALA A 38 -2.74 -7.96 13.73
N ALA A 39 -3.68 -8.83 14.12
CA ALA A 39 -3.61 -10.25 13.81
C ALA A 39 -3.64 -10.54 12.30
N LYS A 40 -4.46 -9.80 11.52
CA LYS A 40 -4.49 -9.91 10.05
C LYS A 40 -3.20 -9.42 9.40
N LYS A 41 -2.58 -8.36 9.92
CA LYS A 41 -1.29 -7.84 9.42
C LYS A 41 -0.15 -8.82 9.63
N GLN A 42 -0.06 -9.43 10.81
CA GLN A 42 0.98 -10.44 11.09
C GLN A 42 0.94 -11.62 10.12
N LYS A 43 -0.27 -12.10 9.77
CA LYS A 43 -0.44 -13.18 8.78
C LYS A 43 0.00 -12.75 7.38
N LEU A 44 -0.31 -11.51 6.98
CA LEU A 44 0.11 -10.96 5.69
C LEU A 44 1.64 -10.76 5.61
N ASP A 45 2.28 -10.30 6.69
CA ASP A 45 3.74 -10.14 6.72
C ASP A 45 4.47 -11.49 6.56
N GLU A 46 3.96 -12.55 7.18
CA GLU A 46 4.50 -13.91 7.05
C GLU A 46 4.32 -14.47 5.62
N GLU A 47 3.14 -14.29 5.02
CA GLU A 47 2.88 -14.64 3.62
C GLU A 47 3.77 -13.86 2.64
N VAL A 48 4.04 -12.58 2.91
CA VAL A 48 4.93 -11.75 2.09
C VAL A 48 6.39 -12.21 2.19
N GLU A 49 6.87 -12.56 3.38
CA GLU A 49 8.23 -13.12 3.56
C GLU A 49 8.37 -14.50 2.90
N GLU A 50 7.36 -15.36 3.03
CA GLU A 50 7.32 -16.64 2.35
C GLU A 50 7.30 -16.45 0.82
N LEU A 51 6.51 -15.52 0.30
CA LEU A 51 6.45 -15.21 -1.13
C LEU A 51 7.78 -14.64 -1.65
N LYS A 52 8.46 -13.76 -0.90
CA LYS A 52 9.80 -13.27 -1.25
C LYS A 52 10.83 -14.40 -1.32
N LYS A 53 10.77 -15.36 -0.39
CA LYS A 53 11.65 -16.53 -0.38
C LYS A 53 11.37 -17.46 -1.57
N HIS A 54 10.09 -17.71 -1.88
CA HIS A 54 9.70 -18.51 -3.05
C HIS A 54 10.03 -17.82 -4.38
N LEU A 55 9.97 -16.49 -4.42
CA LEU A 55 10.24 -15.72 -5.63
C LEU A 55 11.74 -15.47 -5.88
N GLN A 56 12.62 -15.92 -4.97
CA GLN A 56 14.08 -15.79 -5.08
C GLN A 56 14.50 -14.40 -5.57
N ILE A 57 13.84 -13.34 -5.07
CA ILE A 57 14.23 -11.96 -5.34
C ILE A 57 15.50 -11.71 -4.55
N VAL A 58 16.63 -12.16 -5.10
CA VAL A 58 17.94 -11.64 -4.74
C VAL A 58 17.90 -10.17 -5.17
N PRO A 59 17.99 -9.19 -4.25
CA PRO A 59 18.18 -7.82 -4.66
C PRO A 59 19.49 -7.75 -5.44
N ASN A 60 19.39 -7.74 -6.76
CA ASN A 60 20.54 -7.60 -7.65
C ASN A 60 20.99 -6.14 -7.61
N ASN A 61 21.52 -5.72 -6.47
CA ASN A 61 22.11 -4.39 -6.25
C ASN A 61 23.42 -4.18 -7.03
N LYS A 62 23.66 -4.99 -8.07
CA LYS A 62 24.88 -4.95 -8.90
C LYS A 62 24.62 -5.19 -10.38
N ASP A 63 23.39 -5.03 -10.88
CA ASP A 63 23.15 -5.01 -12.34
C ASP A 63 23.46 -3.65 -12.98
N ASP A 64 24.55 -3.03 -12.52
CA ASP A 64 25.27 -1.99 -13.26
C ASP A 64 26.54 -2.61 -13.90
N VAL A 65 26.48 -3.91 -14.22
CA VAL A 65 27.45 -4.53 -15.10
C VAL A 65 27.08 -4.09 -16.52
N TYR A 66 27.61 -2.93 -16.89
CA TYR A 66 28.03 -2.67 -18.25
C TYR A 66 28.88 -3.87 -18.71
N THR A 67 28.21 -4.90 -19.22
CA THR A 67 28.83 -5.91 -20.06
C THR A 67 29.15 -5.20 -21.35
N GLU A 68 30.28 -4.49 -21.35
CA GLU A 68 30.97 -4.07 -22.55
C GLU A 68 31.47 -5.35 -23.24
N ALA A 69 30.51 -6.10 -23.80
CA ALA A 69 30.77 -7.30 -24.55
C ALA A 69 31.53 -6.86 -25.80
N THR A 70 32.79 -7.28 -25.91
CA THR A 70 33.54 -7.20 -27.16
C THR A 70 32.65 -7.73 -28.28
N PRO A 71 32.24 -6.89 -29.25
CA PRO A 71 31.29 -7.33 -30.26
C PRO A 71 32.01 -8.25 -31.23
N LEU A 72 31.99 -9.56 -30.94
CA LEU A 72 32.42 -10.62 -31.84
C LEU A 72 31.45 -10.68 -33.04
N ALA A 73 31.65 -9.77 -33.99
CA ALA A 73 31.19 -9.80 -35.38
C ALA A 73 29.72 -10.21 -35.65
N ARG A 74 28.82 -10.15 -34.67
CA ARG A 74 27.39 -10.34 -34.88
C ARG A 74 26.72 -8.98 -34.87
N LYS A 75 26.36 -8.52 -36.07
CA LYS A 75 25.50 -7.36 -36.31
C LYS A 75 24.09 -7.68 -35.80
N VAL A 76 23.90 -7.73 -34.48
CA VAL A 76 22.59 -7.83 -33.84
C VAL A 76 21.90 -6.49 -34.04
N PRO A 77 20.74 -6.44 -34.72
CA PRO A 77 19.99 -5.20 -34.83
C PRO A 77 19.53 -4.79 -33.44
N ILE A 78 19.96 -3.62 -32.99
CA ILE A 78 19.44 -3.00 -31.77
C ILE A 78 18.10 -2.37 -32.15
N VAL A 79 17.04 -2.81 -31.50
CA VAL A 79 15.67 -2.34 -31.73
C VAL A 79 15.18 -1.67 -30.46
N ASP A 80 14.90 -0.38 -30.55
CA ASP A 80 14.32 0.38 -29.45
C ASP A 80 12.79 0.23 -29.46
N TYR A 81 12.21 -0.15 -28.32
CA TYR A 81 10.76 -0.31 -28.14
C TYR A 81 10.25 0.55 -26.97
N GLU A 82 9.05 1.09 -27.14
CA GLU A 82 8.30 1.78 -26.10
C GLU A 82 7.08 0.93 -25.72
N ILE A 83 6.90 0.71 -24.43
CA ILE A 83 5.75 -0.01 -23.88
C ILE A 83 4.82 1.02 -23.27
N TYR A 84 3.56 1.03 -23.69
CA TYR A 84 2.52 1.86 -23.09
C TYR A 84 1.27 1.03 -22.79
N ILE A 85 0.46 1.50 -21.85
CA ILE A 85 -0.74 0.79 -21.41
C ILE A 85 -1.97 1.57 -21.89
N GLU A 86 -2.82 0.90 -22.66
CA GLU A 86 -4.08 1.44 -23.16
C GLU A 86 -5.20 0.43 -22.83
N ASN A 87 -6.33 0.89 -22.28
CA ASN A 87 -7.43 0.01 -21.85
C ASN A 87 -7.00 -1.18 -20.97
N ASN A 88 -6.05 -0.97 -20.05
CA ASN A 88 -5.51 -2.01 -19.17
C ASN A 88 -4.78 -3.15 -19.91
N LYS A 89 -4.34 -2.92 -21.16
CA LYS A 89 -3.54 -3.84 -21.97
C LYS A 89 -2.21 -3.17 -22.37
N PRO A 90 -1.07 -3.86 -22.26
CA PRO A 90 0.21 -3.33 -22.72
C PRO A 90 0.33 -3.43 -24.24
N TYR A 91 0.81 -2.36 -24.87
CA TYR A 91 1.09 -2.25 -26.29
C TYR A 91 2.56 -1.89 -26.50
N TYR A 92 3.11 -2.32 -27.62
CA TYR A 92 4.51 -2.12 -27.98
C TYR A 92 4.60 -1.27 -29.24
N LYS A 93 5.44 -0.24 -29.22
CA LYS A 93 5.75 0.59 -30.38
C LYS A 93 7.24 0.53 -30.67
N ILE A 94 7.61 0.06 -31.86
CA ILE A 94 9.01 0.02 -32.31
C ILE A 94 9.39 1.43 -32.77
N ILE A 95 10.36 2.06 -32.09
CA ILE A 95 10.75 3.46 -32.35
C ILE A 95 11.76 3.54 -33.48
N ARG A 96 12.77 2.66 -33.49
CA ARG A 96 13.80 2.64 -34.52
C ARG A 96 14.47 1.27 -34.58
N ALA A 97 14.65 0.75 -35.79
CA ALA A 97 15.56 -0.34 -36.06
C ALA A 97 16.83 0.27 -36.68
N ASN A 98 17.80 0.65 -35.85
CA ASN A 98 18.99 1.34 -36.35
C ASN A 98 20.06 0.31 -36.74
N ARG A 99 20.29 0.18 -38.04
CA ARG A 99 21.49 -0.44 -38.63
C ARG A 99 21.87 0.39 -39.86
N SER A 100 22.49 1.55 -39.62
CA SER A 100 23.17 2.26 -40.70
C SER A 100 24.50 1.56 -40.98
N PRO A 101 24.88 1.35 -42.25
CA PRO A 101 26.09 0.60 -42.63
C PRO A 101 27.39 1.27 -42.21
#